data_AF-A0A9X8E8J7-F1
#
_entry.id   AF-A0A9X8E8J7-F1
#
_cell.length_a   1.000
_cell.length_b   1.000
_cell.length_c   1.000
_cell.angle_alpha   90.00
_cell.angle_beta   90.00
_cell.angle_gamma   90.00
#
_symmetry.space_group_name_H-M   'P 1'
#
loop_
_entity.id
_entity.type
_entity.pdbx_description
1 polymer ?
#
loop_
_entity_poly.entity_id
_entity_poly.type
_entity_poly.pdbx_seq_one_letter_code
_entity_poly.pdbx_strand_id
1 'polypeptide(L)'
;MRKGERKKNLTDSECDNLVQHLLTKCASSGRIPKGVAASVGMLFGCSVTTVRRVWRRAAVDLSGTKTICRNVHQRKKDNCGRKRIHLDLPERIQAIPQSRRYCFRSIAHALGIPKSTLHSYYKRGVIAKYSSVLKPSLTESNKVCRLNWALQNVKDIDGAKFFDPMFDTVHVDEKWFFMSRIQKKVYGAPGEKIKQRSCKSNATW
;
A
#
# COMPACT_ATOMS: atom_id res chain seq x y z
N MET A 1 24.27 -26.45 -26.91
CA MET A 1 23.67 -25.38 -26.06
C MET A 1 24.32 -24.06 -26.40
N ARG A 2 23.55 -23.02 -26.77
CA ARG A 2 24.08 -21.70 -27.11
C ARG A 2 24.59 -20.99 -25.84
N LYS A 3 25.72 -20.29 -25.91
CA LYS A 3 26.27 -19.48 -24.81
C LYS A 3 25.23 -18.45 -24.37
N GLY A 4 24.75 -18.51 -23.12
CA GLY A 4 23.92 -17.47 -22.51
C GLY A 4 22.53 -17.89 -22.03
N GLU A 5 22.04 -19.10 -22.34
CA GLU A 5 20.75 -19.56 -21.84
C GLU A 5 20.83 -19.93 -20.35
N ARG A 6 20.24 -19.09 -19.50
CA ARG A 6 20.09 -19.39 -18.07
C ARG A 6 18.92 -20.36 -17.88
N LYS A 7 19.20 -21.56 -17.38
CA LYS A 7 18.15 -22.50 -16.96
C LYS A 7 17.27 -21.85 -15.88
N LYS A 8 15.95 -22.02 -16.00
CA LYS A 8 14.99 -21.58 -14.98
C LYS A 8 15.29 -22.29 -13.66
N ASN A 9 15.00 -21.63 -12.53
CA ASN A 9 15.09 -22.29 -11.23
C ASN A 9 13.93 -23.28 -11.10
N LEU A 10 14.14 -24.35 -10.34
CA LEU A 10 13.08 -25.31 -10.02
C LEU A 10 11.94 -24.61 -9.27
N THR A 11 10.71 -24.95 -9.60
CA THR A 11 9.51 -24.52 -8.87
C THR A 11 9.40 -25.22 -7.51
N ASP A 12 8.50 -24.76 -6.66
CA ASP A 12 8.29 -25.33 -5.33
C ASP A 12 7.83 -26.80 -5.41
N SER A 13 6.89 -27.10 -6.31
CA SER A 13 6.41 -28.47 -6.56
C SER A 13 7.50 -29.38 -7.17
N GLU A 14 8.33 -28.85 -8.08
CA GLU A 14 9.48 -29.58 -8.61
C GLU A 14 10.51 -29.89 -7.51
N CYS A 15 10.72 -28.98 -6.56
CA CYS A 15 11.61 -29.23 -5.41
C CYS A 15 11.05 -30.33 -4.52
N ASP A 16 9.74 -30.32 -4.23
CA ASP A 16 9.07 -31.34 -3.42
C ASP A 16 9.12 -32.72 -4.12
N ASN A 17 8.77 -32.78 -5.40
CA ASN A 17 8.85 -34.00 -6.21
C ASN A 17 10.27 -34.55 -6.30
N LEU A 18 11.27 -33.67 -6.45
CA LEU A 18 12.67 -34.07 -6.46
C LEU A 18 13.08 -34.73 -5.14
N VAL A 19 12.61 -34.22 -3.99
CA VAL A 19 12.85 -34.88 -2.69
C VAL A 19 12.16 -36.23 -2.63
N GLN A 20 10.90 -36.36 -3.08
CA GLN A 20 10.20 -37.64 -3.12
C GLN A 20 10.93 -38.69 -3.97
N HIS A 21 11.44 -38.31 -5.14
CA HIS A 21 12.25 -39.20 -5.99
C HIS A 21 13.60 -39.58 -5.37
N LEU A 22 14.17 -38.73 -4.51
CA LEU A 22 15.38 -39.07 -3.77
C LEU A 22 15.08 -39.97 -2.58
N LEU A 23 13.94 -39.81 -1.91
CA LEU A 23 13.51 -40.67 -0.81
C LEU A 23 13.32 -42.13 -1.26
N THR A 24 12.83 -42.36 -2.47
CA THR A 24 12.70 -43.72 -3.02
C THR A 24 14.04 -44.38 -3.38
N LYS A 25 15.13 -43.60 -3.44
CA LYS A 25 16.45 -44.05 -3.90
C LYS A 25 17.58 -43.81 -2.90
N CYS A 26 17.28 -43.28 -1.71
CA CYS A 26 18.28 -43.02 -0.68
C CYS A 26 18.55 -44.29 0.15
N ALA A 27 19.76 -44.41 0.70
CA ALA A 27 20.06 -45.46 1.67
C ALA A 27 19.27 -45.24 2.97
N SER A 28 19.10 -46.30 3.77
CA SER A 28 18.50 -46.23 5.12
C SER A 28 19.21 -45.25 6.05
N SER A 29 20.48 -44.95 5.79
CA SER A 29 21.27 -43.92 6.49
C SER A 29 20.99 -42.47 6.05
N GLY A 30 20.03 -42.23 5.15
CA GLY A 30 19.72 -40.90 4.59
C GLY A 30 20.74 -40.38 3.58
N ARG A 31 21.72 -41.22 3.19
CA ARG A 31 22.74 -40.89 2.19
C ARG A 31 22.26 -41.16 0.78
N ILE A 32 22.62 -40.28 -0.16
CA ILE A 32 22.37 -40.48 -1.59
C ILE A 32 23.49 -41.34 -2.17
N PRO A 33 23.20 -42.53 -2.74
CA PRO A 33 24.21 -43.37 -3.38
C PRO A 33 24.87 -42.68 -4.59
N LYS A 34 26.07 -43.16 -4.95
CA LYS A 34 26.82 -42.64 -6.11
C LYS A 34 25.96 -42.80 -7.38
N GLY A 35 25.96 -41.78 -8.25
CA GLY A 35 25.19 -41.78 -9.49
C GLY A 35 23.70 -41.40 -9.35
N VAL A 36 23.06 -41.62 -8.20
CA VAL A 36 21.62 -41.31 -8.00
C VAL A 36 21.34 -39.82 -8.19
N ALA A 37 22.17 -38.94 -7.62
CA ALA A 37 22.01 -37.50 -7.79
C ALA A 37 22.20 -37.04 -9.25
N ALA A 38 22.97 -37.78 -10.06
CA ALA A 38 23.12 -37.50 -11.48
C ALA A 38 21.90 -37.97 -12.28
N SER A 39 21.40 -39.17 -12.00
CA SER A 39 20.16 -39.70 -12.58
C SER A 39 18.95 -38.79 -12.30
N VAL A 40 18.75 -38.40 -11.03
CA VAL A 40 17.67 -37.48 -10.65
C VAL A 40 17.90 -36.08 -11.25
N GLY A 41 19.16 -35.62 -11.32
CA GLY A 41 19.48 -34.36 -11.99
C GLY A 41 19.05 -34.32 -13.45
N MET A 42 19.29 -35.42 -14.19
CA MET A 42 18.84 -35.55 -15.58
C MET A 42 17.31 -35.54 -15.70
N LEU A 43 16.62 -36.28 -14.83
CA LEU A 43 15.15 -36.34 -14.81
C LEU A 43 14.50 -34.97 -14.61
N PHE A 44 15.05 -34.16 -13.71
CA PHE A 44 14.55 -32.80 -13.40
C PHE A 44 15.25 -31.69 -14.20
N GLY A 45 16.09 -32.04 -15.19
CA GLY A 45 16.81 -31.07 -16.03
C GLY A 45 17.80 -30.15 -15.28
N CYS A 46 18.20 -30.50 -14.05
CA CYS A 46 19.00 -29.66 -13.15
C CYS A 46 20.39 -30.24 -12.85
N SER A 47 21.29 -29.43 -12.29
CA SER A 47 22.65 -29.89 -11.96
C SER A 47 22.66 -30.82 -10.75
N VAL A 48 23.62 -31.75 -10.70
CA VAL A 48 23.88 -32.62 -9.53
C VAL A 48 24.08 -31.80 -8.24
N THR A 49 24.70 -30.62 -8.36
CA THR A 49 24.87 -29.66 -7.25
C THR A 49 23.54 -29.12 -6.74
N THR A 50 22.56 -28.90 -7.63
CA THR A 50 21.21 -28.47 -7.26
C THR A 50 20.47 -29.57 -6.53
N VAL A 51 20.52 -30.81 -7.03
CA VAL A 51 19.94 -31.99 -6.39
C VAL A 51 20.47 -32.17 -4.96
N ARG A 52 21.80 -32.20 -4.79
CA ARG A 52 22.43 -32.32 -3.47
C ARG A 52 22.12 -31.16 -2.53
N ARG A 53 21.94 -29.96 -3.08
CA ARG A 53 21.57 -28.77 -2.30
C ARG A 53 20.12 -28.85 -1.83
N VAL A 54 19.19 -29.30 -2.66
CA VAL A 54 17.79 -29.51 -2.28
C VAL A 54 17.68 -30.62 -1.23
N TRP A 55 18.39 -31.75 -1.43
CA TRP A 55 18.44 -32.83 -0.43
C TRP A 55 18.93 -32.38 0.94
N ARG A 56 20.04 -31.64 0.99
CA ARG A 56 20.55 -31.07 2.25
C ARG A 56 19.56 -30.11 2.92
N ARG A 57 18.75 -29.38 2.13
CA ARG A 57 17.71 -28.51 2.69
C ARG A 57 16.56 -29.30 3.28
N ALA A 58 16.16 -30.39 2.62
CA ALA A 58 15.12 -31.28 3.11
C ALA A 58 15.46 -31.81 4.50
N ALA A 59 16.77 -31.98 4.79
CA ALA A 59 17.27 -32.42 6.10
C ALA A 59 16.45 -33.62 6.61
N VAL A 60 16.33 -34.61 5.72
CA VAL A 60 15.46 -35.78 5.91
C VAL A 60 15.88 -36.52 7.16
N ASP A 61 14.93 -36.70 8.07
CA ASP A 61 15.08 -37.58 9.23
C ASP A 61 14.33 -38.90 8.96
N LEU A 62 15.08 -40.01 9.05
CA LEU A 62 14.62 -41.37 8.82
C LEU A 62 14.58 -42.20 10.12
N SER A 63 14.87 -41.60 11.27
CA SER A 63 14.98 -42.30 12.55
C SER A 63 13.64 -42.55 13.27
N GLY A 64 12.52 -42.00 12.77
CA GLY A 64 11.18 -42.13 13.36
C GLY A 64 10.16 -42.87 12.48
N THR A 65 8.93 -43.05 12.98
CA THR A 65 7.82 -43.70 12.26
C THR A 65 7.25 -42.89 11.08
N LYS A 66 7.58 -41.60 10.99
CA LYS A 66 7.23 -40.72 9.86
C LYS A 66 8.47 -40.04 9.33
N THR A 67 8.64 -40.03 8.01
CA THR A 67 9.68 -39.27 7.32
C THR A 67 9.43 -37.78 7.49
N ILE A 68 10.30 -37.08 8.24
CA ILE A 68 10.20 -35.63 8.42
C ILE A 68 11.11 -34.95 7.41
N CYS A 69 10.52 -34.14 6.52
CA CYS A 69 11.25 -33.26 5.60
C CYS A 69 11.01 -31.79 5.96
N ARG A 70 12.08 -31.00 6.02
CA ARG A 70 12.00 -29.54 6.09
C ARG A 70 11.59 -28.95 4.74
N ASN A 71 11.08 -27.72 4.76
CA ASN A 71 10.68 -26.99 3.56
C ASN A 71 11.87 -26.80 2.59
N VAL A 72 11.67 -27.22 1.34
CA VAL A 72 12.67 -27.15 0.26
C VAL A 72 12.38 -26.09 -0.80
N HIS A 73 11.32 -25.30 -0.61
CA HIS A 73 10.83 -24.29 -1.55
C HIS A 73 11.88 -23.23 -1.91
N GLN A 74 11.62 -22.53 -3.01
CA GLN A 74 12.54 -21.57 -3.59
C GLN A 74 12.69 -20.33 -2.70
N ARG A 75 13.77 -20.30 -1.92
CA ARG A 75 14.12 -19.15 -1.04
C ARG A 75 14.46 -17.84 -1.75
N LYS A 76 14.50 -17.80 -3.09
CA LYS A 76 14.70 -16.53 -3.82
C LYS A 76 13.44 -15.67 -3.78
N LYS A 77 12.26 -16.28 -3.62
CA LYS A 77 11.02 -15.57 -3.35
C LYS A 77 11.26 -14.72 -2.09
N ASP A 78 10.93 -13.44 -2.15
CA ASP A 78 11.13 -12.42 -1.11
C ASP A 78 12.58 -12.00 -0.78
N ASN A 79 13.58 -12.85 -1.06
CA ASN A 79 15.00 -12.53 -0.84
C ASN A 79 15.72 -11.95 -2.07
N CYS A 80 14.99 -11.67 -3.15
CA CYS A 80 15.54 -11.11 -4.37
C CYS A 80 15.17 -9.62 -4.55
N GLY A 81 15.97 -8.93 -5.37
CA GLY A 81 15.74 -7.53 -5.71
C GLY A 81 16.43 -6.54 -4.78
N ARG A 82 16.24 -5.25 -5.09
CA ARG A 82 16.87 -4.13 -4.37
C ARG A 82 16.19 -3.92 -3.02
N LYS A 83 16.96 -3.99 -1.93
CA LYS A 83 16.50 -3.66 -0.57
C LYS A 83 16.07 -2.18 -0.49
N ARG A 84 15.10 -1.91 0.38
CA ARG A 84 14.63 -0.54 0.66
C ARG A 84 15.69 0.18 1.50
N ILE A 85 15.93 1.44 1.17
CA ILE A 85 16.93 2.28 1.87
C ILE A 85 16.24 3.13 2.94
N HIS A 86 15.13 3.79 2.57
CA HIS A 86 14.33 4.60 3.49
C HIS A 86 13.19 3.75 4.07
N LEU A 87 13.43 3.14 5.23
CA LEU A 87 12.39 2.42 5.98
C LEU A 87 11.58 3.38 6.85
N ASP A 88 12.23 4.42 7.34
CA ASP A 88 11.76 5.52 8.19
C ASP A 88 11.05 6.65 7.42
N LEU A 89 10.65 6.38 6.17
CA LEU A 89 10.11 7.39 5.28
C LEU A 89 8.77 7.98 5.77
N PRO A 90 7.81 7.19 6.30
CA PRO A 90 6.58 7.72 6.87
C PRO A 90 6.83 8.70 8.03
N GLU A 91 7.72 8.35 8.95
CA GLU A 91 8.07 9.13 10.13
C GLU A 91 8.72 10.47 9.72
N ARG A 92 9.65 10.42 8.77
CA ARG A 92 10.30 11.63 8.24
C ARG A 92 9.32 12.54 7.50
N ILE A 93 8.34 11.99 6.79
CA ILE A 93 7.27 12.78 6.17
C ILE A 93 6.42 13.46 7.24
N GLN A 94 6.07 12.75 8.31
CA GLN A 94 5.29 13.30 9.43
C GLN A 94 6.02 14.45 10.15
N ALA A 95 7.35 14.44 10.20
CA ALA A 95 8.13 15.54 10.78
C ALA A 95 8.02 16.86 9.98
N ILE A 96 7.75 16.81 8.67
CA ILE A 96 7.57 18.01 7.84
C ILE A 96 6.20 18.64 8.16
N PRO A 97 6.00 19.96 8.26
CA PRO A 97 4.66 20.51 8.42
C PRO A 97 3.72 20.20 7.24
N GLN A 98 2.45 19.83 7.49
CA GLN A 98 1.48 19.49 6.44
C GLN A 98 1.32 20.58 5.36
N SER A 99 1.52 21.86 5.72
CA SER A 99 1.50 23.00 4.79
C SER A 99 2.52 22.89 3.65
N ARG A 100 3.64 22.19 3.88
CA ARG A 100 4.73 22.00 2.90
C ARG A 100 4.63 20.67 2.13
N ARG A 101 3.67 19.80 2.45
CA ARG A 101 3.54 18.46 1.87
C ARG A 101 2.55 18.39 0.70
N TYR A 102 2.50 19.41 -0.17
CA TYR A 102 1.47 19.49 -1.23
C TYR A 102 1.91 18.91 -2.57
N CYS A 103 3.21 18.75 -2.80
CA CYS A 103 3.75 18.16 -4.02
C CYS A 103 5.03 17.38 -3.76
N PHE A 104 5.30 16.39 -4.61
CA PHE A 104 6.51 15.58 -4.52
C PHE A 104 7.79 16.41 -4.57
N ARG A 105 7.82 17.53 -5.31
CA ARG A 105 9.02 18.40 -5.40
C ARG A 105 9.37 19.00 -4.02
N SER A 106 8.38 19.56 -3.33
CA SER A 106 8.56 20.15 -2.00
C SER A 106 9.01 19.12 -0.98
N ILE A 107 8.36 17.94 -0.97
CA ILE A 107 8.67 16.86 -0.04
C ILE A 107 10.06 16.26 -0.33
N ALA A 108 10.39 16.03 -1.60
CA ALA A 108 11.70 15.57 -2.03
C ALA A 108 12.82 16.49 -1.55
N HIS A 109 12.64 17.80 -1.74
CA HIS A 109 13.59 18.80 -1.26
C HIS A 109 13.71 18.79 0.27
N ALA A 110 12.59 18.75 1.00
CA ALA A 110 12.60 18.70 2.47
C ALA A 110 13.22 17.40 3.03
N LEU A 111 13.12 16.28 2.33
CA LEU A 111 13.70 15.00 2.74
C LEU A 111 15.12 14.77 2.23
N GLY A 112 15.61 15.56 1.27
CA GLY A 112 16.87 15.27 0.57
C GLY A 112 16.82 13.98 -0.25
N ILE A 113 15.65 13.56 -0.72
CA ILE A 113 15.46 12.32 -1.51
C ILE A 113 15.05 12.69 -2.93
N PRO A 114 15.57 12.02 -3.98
CA PRO A 114 15.13 12.25 -5.35
C PRO A 114 13.62 12.07 -5.50
N LYS A 115 12.98 12.95 -6.28
CA LYS A 115 11.54 12.88 -6.59
C LYS A 115 11.13 11.52 -7.15
N SER A 116 11.96 10.92 -8.01
CA SER A 116 11.73 9.60 -8.60
C SER A 116 11.62 8.52 -7.53
N THR A 117 12.57 8.48 -6.59
CA THR A 117 12.56 7.58 -5.43
C THR A 117 11.27 7.78 -4.63
N LEU A 118 10.93 9.01 -4.27
CA LEU A 118 9.71 9.32 -3.51
C LEU A 118 8.44 8.83 -4.22
N HIS A 119 8.37 8.98 -5.55
CA HIS A 119 7.26 8.47 -6.36
C HIS A 119 7.20 6.93 -6.38
N SER A 120 8.34 6.23 -6.43
CA SER A 120 8.37 4.76 -6.30
C SER A 120 7.83 4.29 -4.95
N TYR A 121 8.15 5.00 -3.85
CA TYR A 121 7.61 4.71 -2.53
C TYR A 121 6.10 4.96 -2.43
N TYR A 122 5.60 6.01 -3.06
CA TYR A 122 4.16 6.26 -3.19
C TYR A 122 3.44 5.13 -3.93
N LYS A 123 3.97 4.67 -5.08
CA LYS A 123 3.39 3.56 -5.84
C LYS A 123 3.38 2.23 -5.08
N ARG A 124 4.26 2.07 -4.09
CA ARG A 124 4.33 0.90 -3.20
C ARG A 124 3.45 1.04 -1.95
N GLY A 125 2.69 2.12 -1.81
CA GLY A 125 1.77 2.35 -0.67
C GLY A 125 2.45 2.83 0.61
N VAL A 126 3.74 3.18 0.59
CA VAL A 126 4.45 3.70 1.79
C VAL A 126 4.05 5.14 2.12
N ILE A 127 3.53 5.87 1.12
CA ILE A 127 3.06 7.25 1.25
C ILE A 127 1.62 7.30 0.79
N ALA A 128 0.77 7.99 1.54
CA ALA A 128 -0.62 8.22 1.17
C ALA A 128 -0.84 9.65 0.69
N LYS A 129 -1.84 9.82 -0.16
CA LYS A 129 -2.28 11.12 -0.67
C LYS A 129 -3.68 11.39 -0.14
N TYR A 130 -3.83 12.56 0.47
CA TYR A 130 -5.07 13.03 1.06
C TYR A 130 -5.56 14.29 0.36
N SER A 131 -6.87 14.50 0.42
CA SER A 131 -7.51 15.74 0.01
C SER A 131 -7.98 16.49 1.25
N SER A 132 -7.53 17.72 1.42
CA SER A 132 -8.04 18.65 2.43
C SER A 132 -8.84 19.74 1.71
N VAL A 133 -10.14 19.76 1.97
CA VAL A 133 -11.09 20.72 1.38
C VAL A 133 -11.35 21.82 2.41
N LEU A 134 -11.29 23.06 1.96
CA LEU A 134 -11.70 24.21 2.75
C LEU A 134 -13.23 24.20 2.89
N LYS A 135 -13.72 24.06 4.12
CA LYS A 135 -15.15 24.10 4.44
C LYS A 135 -15.53 25.40 5.16
N PRO A 136 -16.71 25.98 4.91
CA PRO A 136 -17.22 27.05 5.76
C PRO A 136 -17.34 26.56 7.21
N SER A 137 -16.96 27.41 8.15
CA SER A 137 -17.10 27.15 9.59
C SER A 137 -18.53 27.46 9.99
N LEU A 138 -19.27 26.44 10.46
CA LEU A 138 -20.58 26.61 11.08
C LEU A 138 -20.38 26.84 12.58
N THR A 139 -20.47 28.10 13.02
CA THR A 139 -20.57 28.44 14.44
C THR A 139 -22.00 28.16 14.94
N GLU A 140 -22.18 28.00 16.26
CA GLU A 140 -23.52 27.83 16.83
C GLU A 140 -24.44 29.02 16.51
N SER A 141 -23.90 30.25 16.55
CA SER A 141 -24.63 31.45 16.12
C SER A 141 -25.09 31.35 14.67
N ASN A 142 -24.23 30.90 13.76
CA ASN A 142 -24.60 30.72 12.36
C ASN A 142 -25.68 29.65 12.19
N LYS A 143 -25.67 28.59 13.01
CA LYS A 143 -26.72 27.57 12.99
C LYS A 143 -28.07 28.16 13.42
N VAL A 144 -28.09 28.95 14.50
CA VAL A 144 -29.30 29.60 15.01
C VAL A 144 -29.85 30.59 13.98
N CYS A 145 -29.02 31.47 13.41
CA CYS A 145 -29.45 32.39 12.35
C CYS A 145 -30.06 31.65 11.15
N ARG A 146 -29.40 30.58 10.68
CA ARG A 146 -29.92 29.77 9.55
C ARG A 146 -31.22 29.06 9.89
N LEU A 147 -31.38 28.58 11.14
CA LEU A 147 -32.63 27.97 11.59
C LEU A 147 -33.75 28.98 11.66
N ASN A 148 -33.52 30.15 12.27
CA ASN A 148 -34.51 31.22 12.36
C ASN A 148 -34.93 31.70 10.98
N TRP A 149 -33.97 31.90 10.08
CA TRP A 149 -34.25 32.25 8.69
C TRP A 149 -35.12 31.19 8.00
N ALA A 150 -34.79 29.90 8.17
CA ALA A 150 -35.61 28.82 7.59
C ALA A 150 -37.03 28.81 8.17
N LEU A 151 -37.19 29.02 9.48
CA LEU A 151 -38.51 29.06 10.14
C LEU A 151 -39.36 30.24 9.66
N GLN A 152 -38.76 31.40 9.42
CA GLN A 152 -39.46 32.57 8.87
C GLN A 152 -39.99 32.34 7.46
N ASN A 153 -39.35 31.46 6.69
CA ASN A 153 -39.72 31.12 5.32
C ASN A 153 -40.61 29.86 5.25
N VAL A 154 -41.17 29.41 6.37
CA VAL A 154 -42.18 28.34 6.41
C VAL A 154 -43.53 28.94 6.80
N LYS A 155 -44.52 28.78 5.93
CA LYS A 155 -45.91 29.21 6.13
C LYS A 155 -46.76 28.01 6.55
N ASP A 156 -47.67 28.22 7.49
CA ASP A 156 -48.67 27.22 7.88
C ASP A 156 -50.00 27.59 7.20
N ILE A 157 -50.53 26.69 6.38
CA ILE A 157 -51.80 26.85 5.68
C ILE A 157 -52.62 25.59 6.00
N ASP A 158 -53.73 25.78 6.71
CA ASP A 158 -54.65 24.72 7.14
C ASP A 158 -53.98 23.56 7.90
N GLY A 159 -52.97 23.87 8.73
CA GLY A 159 -52.24 22.88 9.53
C GLY A 159 -51.14 22.14 8.77
N ALA A 160 -50.94 22.47 7.49
CA ALA A 160 -49.86 21.95 6.65
C ALA A 160 -48.78 23.02 6.44
N LYS A 161 -47.52 22.60 6.58
CA LYS A 161 -46.35 23.48 6.46
C LYS A 161 -45.85 23.53 5.02
N PHE A 162 -45.77 24.73 4.45
CA PHE A 162 -45.26 25.00 3.11
C PHE A 162 -44.07 25.96 3.17
N PHE A 163 -43.13 25.85 2.24
CA PHE A 163 -42.10 26.87 2.06
C PHE A 163 -42.70 28.10 1.37
N ASP A 164 -42.24 29.29 1.76
CA ASP A 164 -42.57 30.51 1.04
C ASP A 164 -42.11 30.39 -0.43
N PRO A 165 -42.99 30.63 -1.41
CA PRO A 165 -42.58 30.63 -2.81
C PRO A 165 -41.63 31.77 -3.19
N MET A 166 -41.48 32.80 -2.34
CA MET A 166 -40.52 33.91 -2.53
C MET A 166 -40.67 34.63 -3.89
N PHE A 167 -41.89 34.73 -4.43
CA PHE A 167 -42.15 35.35 -5.75
C PHE A 167 -41.80 36.84 -5.83
N ASP A 168 -41.67 37.50 -4.69
CA ASP A 168 -41.30 38.90 -4.53
C ASP A 168 -39.83 39.09 -4.13
N THR A 169 -39.05 38.02 -4.04
CA THR A 169 -37.66 38.06 -3.56
C THR A 169 -36.67 37.79 -4.70
N VAL A 170 -35.72 38.70 -4.90
CA VAL A 170 -34.58 38.47 -5.81
C VAL A 170 -33.34 38.14 -4.99
N HIS A 171 -32.82 36.92 -5.16
CA HIS A 171 -31.57 36.51 -4.54
C HIS A 171 -30.36 37.03 -5.33
N VAL A 172 -29.58 37.90 -4.69
CA VAL A 172 -28.30 38.39 -5.23
C VAL A 172 -27.17 37.78 -4.41
N ASP A 173 -26.22 37.12 -5.07
CA ASP A 173 -25.04 36.54 -4.44
C ASP A 173 -23.77 37.19 -4.99
N GLU A 174 -22.91 37.67 -4.10
CA GLU A 174 -21.60 38.19 -4.46
C GLU A 174 -20.53 37.12 -4.23
N LYS A 175 -19.90 36.68 -5.33
CA LYS A 175 -18.92 35.60 -5.30
C LYS A 175 -17.50 36.12 -5.23
N TRP A 176 -16.93 36.08 -4.03
CA TRP A 176 -15.52 36.41 -3.80
C TRP A 176 -14.57 35.28 -4.26
N PHE A 177 -13.64 35.59 -5.16
CA PHE A 177 -12.57 34.68 -5.55
C PHE A 177 -11.42 34.76 -4.55
N PHE A 178 -11.34 33.81 -3.62
CA PHE A 178 -10.24 33.75 -2.66
C PHE A 178 -8.92 33.31 -3.34
N MET A 179 -7.80 33.92 -2.94
CA MET A 179 -6.45 33.44 -3.31
C MET A 179 -6.18 32.00 -2.84
N SER A 180 -6.93 31.52 -1.83
CA SER A 180 -6.71 30.21 -1.24
C SER A 180 -7.42 29.11 -2.04
N ARG A 181 -6.67 28.07 -2.44
CA ARG A 181 -7.26 26.91 -3.13
C ARG A 181 -8.27 26.20 -2.23
N ILE A 182 -9.47 25.94 -2.75
CA ILE A 182 -10.55 25.22 -2.09
C ILE A 182 -10.08 23.81 -1.72
N GLN A 183 -9.62 23.04 -2.70
CA GLN A 183 -9.03 21.72 -2.47
C GLN A 183 -7.51 21.78 -2.50
N LYS A 184 -6.87 21.23 -1.46
CA LYS A 184 -5.43 20.99 -1.42
C LYS A 184 -5.14 19.51 -1.29
N LYS A 185 -4.11 19.04 -2.00
CA LYS A 185 -3.57 17.70 -1.85
C LYS A 185 -2.50 17.75 -0.76
N VAL A 186 -2.49 16.78 0.14
CA VAL A 186 -1.48 16.64 1.20
C VAL A 186 -0.96 15.21 1.15
N TYR A 187 0.35 15.04 1.12
CA TYR A 187 0.98 13.72 1.23
C TYR A 187 1.36 13.47 2.69
N GLY A 188 1.11 12.25 3.17
CA GLY A 188 1.34 11.88 4.56
C GLY A 188 1.66 10.40 4.68
N ALA A 189 1.88 9.97 5.92
CA ALA A 189 1.93 8.54 6.22
C ALA A 189 0.54 7.90 6.01
N PRO A 190 0.46 6.62 5.62
CA PRO A 190 -0.81 5.90 5.60
C PRO A 190 -1.50 5.97 6.98
N GLY A 191 -2.78 6.32 6.99
CA GLY A 191 -3.58 6.52 8.21
C GLY A 191 -3.40 7.86 8.93
N GLU A 192 -2.57 8.79 8.42
CA GLU A 192 -2.36 10.08 9.09
C GLU A 192 -3.64 10.95 9.10
N LYS A 193 -3.95 11.55 10.26
CA LYS A 193 -5.01 12.55 10.39
C LYS A 193 -4.55 13.88 9.77
N ILE A 194 -5.17 14.26 8.66
CA ILE A 194 -4.89 15.53 7.98
C ILE A 194 -5.74 16.65 8.57
N LYS A 195 -5.13 17.81 8.80
CA LYS A 195 -5.80 19.00 9.32
C LYS A 195 -6.94 19.41 8.38
N GLN A 196 -8.16 19.42 8.93
CA GLN A 196 -9.32 19.99 8.26
C GLN A 196 -9.12 21.50 8.13
N ARG A 197 -9.47 22.03 6.96
CA ARG A 197 -9.37 23.46 6.69
C ARG A 197 -10.77 24.04 6.79
N SER A 198 -10.90 25.10 7.56
CA SER A 198 -12.13 25.88 7.59
C SER A 198 -11.87 27.36 7.35
N CYS A 199 -12.85 28.05 6.78
CA CYS A 199 -12.88 29.51 6.66
C CYS A 199 -14.15 30.03 7.32
N LYS A 200 -14.13 31.28 7.78
CA LYS A 200 -15.39 31.95 8.16
C LYS A 200 -16.17 32.23 6.87
N SER A 201 -17.46 31.96 6.88
CA SER A 201 -18.35 32.45 5.82
C SER A 201 -18.55 33.94 6.05
N ASN A 202 -18.40 34.73 4.98
CA ASN A 202 -18.76 36.16 5.01
C ASN A 202 -20.26 36.38 4.87
N ALA A 203 -21.05 35.32 4.62
CA ALA A 203 -22.50 35.40 4.57
C ALA A 203 -23.05 35.75 5.96
N THR A 204 -23.31 37.03 6.16
CA THR A 204 -24.29 37.53 7.14
C THR A 204 -25.67 37.17 6.61
N TRP A 205 -26.34 36.25 7.30
CA TRP A 205 -27.75 35.89 7.08
C TRP A 205 -28.61 36.68 8.06
#